data_AF-A0A653UVC3-F1
#
_entry.id   AF-A0A653UVC3-F1
#
_cell.length_a   1.000
_cell.length_b   1.000
_cell.length_c   1.000
_cell.angle_alpha   90.00
_cell.angle_beta   90.00
_cell.angle_gamma   90.00
#
_symmetry.space_group_name_H-M   'P 1'
#
loop_
_entity.id
_entity.type
_entity.pdbx_description
1 polymer ?
#
loop_
_entity_poly.entity_id
_entity_poly.type
_entity_poly.pdbx_seq_one_letter_code
_entity_poly.pdbx_strand_id
1 'polypeptide(L)'
;MSAAAVIIGGMPEHRWAPPIHPDPPEDQPLGIPAPPAPDRVSGYPAVWVRVEFTRSGPQTCPGFVEQADGDVVYVQLVHMGFVHHVWLPMDRIKKRALKPQGRR
;
A
#
# COMPACT_ATOMS: atom_id res chain seq x y z
N MET A 1 28.03 43.29 -54.25
CA MET A 1 28.38 41.91 -53.86
C MET A 1 28.01 41.73 -52.40
N SER A 2 27.09 40.79 -52.14
CA SER A 2 26.44 40.57 -50.84
C SER A 2 27.26 39.59 -50.00
N ALA A 3 27.59 39.93 -48.76
CA ALA A 3 28.14 38.98 -47.80
C ALA A 3 27.00 38.50 -46.90
N ALA A 4 26.59 37.25 -47.09
CA ALA A 4 25.56 36.61 -46.27
C ALA A 4 26.11 36.31 -44.88
N ALA A 5 25.32 36.65 -43.85
CA ALA A 5 25.58 36.31 -42.47
C ALA A 5 25.53 34.79 -42.28
N VAL A 6 26.64 34.20 -41.85
CA VAL A 6 26.67 32.81 -41.39
C VAL A 6 26.17 32.81 -39.95
N ILE A 7 24.91 32.45 -39.76
CA ILE A 7 24.34 32.12 -38.45
C ILE A 7 25.00 30.80 -38.05
N ILE A 8 25.91 30.85 -37.07
CA ILE A 8 26.34 29.65 -36.35
C ILE A 8 25.10 29.17 -35.60
N GLY A 9 24.38 28.21 -36.18
CA GLY A 9 23.24 27.57 -35.54
C GLY A 9 23.68 27.06 -34.18
N GLY A 10 23.06 27.59 -33.11
CA GLY A 10 23.39 27.23 -31.73
C GLY A 10 23.36 25.71 -31.57
N MET A 11 24.50 25.13 -31.20
CA MET A 11 24.55 23.73 -30.82
C MET A 11 23.72 23.58 -29.54
N PRO A 12 22.72 22.67 -29.50
CA PRO A 12 21.97 22.44 -28.27
C PRO A 12 22.97 22.01 -27.19
N GLU A 13 23.04 22.77 -26.10
CA GLU A 13 23.87 22.41 -24.95
C GLU A 13 23.35 21.07 -24.43
N HIS A 14 24.10 19.99 -24.65
CA HIS A 14 23.80 18.69 -24.05
C HIS A 14 24.05 18.76 -22.54
N ARG A 15 23.01 19.15 -21.81
CA ARG A 15 22.98 19.08 -20.36
C ARG A 15 22.68 17.65 -19.95
N TRP A 16 23.63 16.99 -19.29
CA TRP A 16 23.37 15.70 -18.67
C TRP A 16 22.23 15.84 -17.64
N ALA A 17 21.25 14.95 -17.73
CA ALA A 17 20.25 14.74 -16.70
C ALA A 17 20.35 13.28 -16.26
N PRO A 18 20.20 12.98 -14.96
CA PRO A 18 20.16 11.60 -14.50
C PRO A 18 19.01 10.86 -15.18
N PRO A 19 19.17 9.55 -15.48
CA PRO A 19 18.06 8.73 -15.92
C PRO A 19 16.90 8.81 -14.93
N ILE A 20 15.70 9.07 -15.41
CA ILE A 20 14.48 8.99 -14.60
C ILE A 20 14.09 7.52 -14.56
N HIS A 21 14.28 6.88 -13.41
CA HIS A 21 13.67 5.59 -13.13
C HIS A 21 12.33 5.84 -12.44
N PRO A 22 11.18 5.52 -13.07
CA PRO A 22 9.90 5.67 -12.38
C PRO A 22 9.88 4.76 -11.16
N ASP A 23 9.29 5.23 -10.06
CA ASP A 23 9.06 4.36 -8.92
C ASP A 23 8.15 3.18 -9.34
N PRO A 24 8.44 1.95 -8.89
CA PRO A 24 7.55 0.84 -9.14
C PRO A 24 6.18 1.15 -8.51
N PRO A 25 5.06 0.76 -9.16
CA PRO A 25 3.75 0.89 -8.57
C PRO A 25 3.70 0.22 -7.19
N GLU A 26 3.03 0.88 -6.24
CA GLU A 26 2.79 0.34 -4.91
C GLU A 26 2.03 -0.99 -5.02
N ASP A 27 2.44 -1.96 -4.20
CA ASP A 27 1.81 -3.27 -4.18
C ASP A 27 0.48 -3.20 -3.41
N GLN A 28 -0.64 -3.22 -4.14
CA GLN A 28 -1.96 -3.01 -3.56
C GLN A 28 -2.54 -4.32 -3.00
N PRO A 29 -3.16 -4.30 -1.80
CA PRO A 29 -3.90 -5.46 -1.31
C PRO A 29 -5.21 -5.64 -2.08
N LEU A 30 -5.53 -6.90 -2.35
CA LEU A 30 -6.78 -7.30 -2.98
C LEU A 30 -7.82 -7.61 -1.90
N GLY A 31 -8.88 -6.80 -1.90
CA GLY A 31 -10.02 -6.92 -0.99
C GLY A 31 -11.33 -7.17 -1.71
N ILE A 32 -12.39 -7.12 -0.93
CA ILE A 32 -13.78 -7.12 -1.40
C ILE A 32 -14.36 -5.70 -1.34
N PRO A 33 -15.48 -5.42 -2.02
CA PRO A 33 -16.19 -4.16 -1.87
C PRO A 33 -16.63 -3.91 -0.42
N ALA A 34 -16.70 -2.63 -0.04
CA ALA A 34 -17.21 -2.24 1.27
C ALA A 34 -18.69 -2.64 1.44
N PRO A 35 -19.08 -3.14 2.62
CA PRO A 35 -20.47 -3.39 2.94
C PRO A 35 -21.23 -2.06 3.12
N PRO A 36 -22.58 -2.07 3.04
CA PRO A 36 -23.37 -0.84 2.99
C PRO A 36 -23.45 -0.07 4.31
N ALA A 37 -23.34 -0.75 5.46
CA ALA A 37 -23.51 -0.12 6.78
C ALA A 37 -22.55 -0.70 7.83
N PRO A 38 -21.23 -0.47 7.68
CA PRO A 38 -20.25 -1.00 8.62
C PRO A 38 -20.25 -0.29 9.97
N ASP A 39 -20.03 -1.07 11.03
CA ASP A 39 -19.86 -0.57 12.39
C ASP A 39 -18.37 -0.40 12.72
N ARG A 40 -18.05 0.68 13.46
CA ARG A 40 -16.69 0.85 14.01
C ARG A 40 -16.43 -0.16 15.12
N VAL A 41 -15.27 -0.80 15.06
CA VAL A 41 -14.81 -1.74 16.09
C VAL A 41 -14.00 -0.98 17.13
N SER A 42 -14.40 -1.08 18.39
CA SER A 42 -13.69 -0.44 19.50
C SER A 42 -12.40 -1.18 19.86
N GLY A 43 -11.40 -0.42 20.34
CA GLY A 43 -10.15 -0.99 20.85
C GLY A 43 -9.18 -1.50 19.78
N TYR A 44 -9.51 -1.38 18.48
CA TYR A 44 -8.65 -1.74 17.34
C TYR A 44 -7.94 -3.09 17.54
N PRO A 45 -8.67 -4.21 17.55
CA PRO A 45 -8.09 -5.50 17.91
C PRO A 45 -6.98 -5.88 16.95
N ALA A 46 -5.81 -6.22 17.52
CA ALA A 46 -4.67 -6.68 16.76
C ALA A 46 -4.93 -8.07 16.16
N VAL A 47 -4.60 -8.23 14.88
CA VAL A 47 -4.86 -9.45 14.11
C VAL A 47 -3.67 -9.84 13.23
N TRP A 48 -3.65 -11.11 12.83
CA TRP A 48 -2.94 -11.61 11.66
C TRP A 48 -3.92 -11.66 10.49
N VAL A 49 -3.50 -11.11 9.36
CA VAL A 49 -4.32 -10.90 8.17
C VAL A 49 -3.73 -11.70 7.04
N ARG A 50 -4.51 -12.61 6.46
CA ARG A 50 -4.15 -13.26 5.19
C ARG A 50 -4.72 -12.43 4.05
N VAL A 51 -3.86 -11.86 3.23
CA VAL A 51 -4.26 -10.96 2.14
C VAL A 51 -3.41 -11.25 0.91
N GLU A 52 -4.02 -11.15 -0.26
CA GLU A 52 -3.30 -11.26 -1.52
C GLU A 52 -2.94 -9.87 -2.01
N PHE A 53 -1.73 -9.69 -2.53
CA PHE A 53 -1.24 -8.44 -3.08
C PHE A 53 -1.05 -8.54 -4.59
N THR A 54 -1.24 -7.43 -5.29
CA THR A 54 -1.16 -7.36 -6.77
C THR A 54 0.14 -7.89 -7.38
N ARG A 55 1.26 -7.84 -6.65
CA ARG A 55 2.61 -8.20 -7.13
C ARG A 55 3.26 -9.25 -6.24
N SER A 56 3.16 -9.11 -4.92
CA SER A 56 3.80 -10.05 -3.97
C SER A 56 2.98 -11.31 -3.69
N GLY A 57 1.75 -11.41 -4.23
CA GLY A 57 0.87 -12.55 -4.04
C GLY A 57 0.40 -12.70 -2.59
N PRO A 58 0.09 -13.93 -2.13
CA PRO A 58 -0.43 -14.17 -0.78
C PRO A 58 0.58 -13.84 0.31
N GLN A 59 0.17 -13.01 1.28
CA GLN A 59 0.97 -12.59 2.42
C GLN A 59 0.19 -12.77 3.74
N THR A 60 0.93 -12.90 4.84
CA THR A 60 0.36 -12.83 6.19
C THR A 60 0.94 -11.61 6.91
N CYS A 61 0.13 -10.59 7.11
CA CYS A 61 0.55 -9.31 7.67
C CYS A 61 -0.05 -9.09 9.07
N PRO A 62 0.68 -8.43 9.99
CA PRO A 62 0.06 -7.90 11.19
C PRO A 62 -0.84 -6.71 10.83
N GLY A 63 -2.02 -6.63 11.44
CA GLY A 63 -2.95 -5.51 11.24
C GLY A 63 -3.84 -5.24 12.44
N PHE A 64 -4.78 -4.30 12.26
CA PHE A 64 -5.79 -3.90 13.23
C PHE A 64 -7.15 -3.79 12.55
N VAL A 65 -8.19 -4.33 13.18
CA VAL A 65 -9.56 -4.17 12.66
C VAL A 65 -10.10 -2.80 13.07
N GLU A 66 -10.55 -2.01 12.10
CA GLU A 66 -11.15 -0.69 12.34
C GLU A 66 -12.69 -0.74 12.26
N GLN A 67 -13.24 -1.56 11.37
CA GLN A 67 -14.68 -1.70 11.16
C GLN A 67 -15.05 -3.15 10.88
N ALA A 68 -16.32 -3.50 11.08
CA ALA A 68 -16.87 -4.82 10.79
C ALA A 68 -18.33 -4.72 10.35
N ASP A 69 -18.76 -5.65 9.52
CA ASP A 69 -20.17 -5.88 9.18
C ASP A 69 -20.36 -7.38 8.91
N GLY A 70 -21.15 -8.07 9.74
CA GLY A 70 -21.34 -9.51 9.64
C GLY A 70 -20.02 -10.29 9.58
N ASP A 71 -19.79 -10.99 8.46
CA ASP A 71 -18.62 -11.83 8.22
C ASP A 71 -17.47 -11.12 7.49
N VAL A 72 -17.49 -9.78 7.40
CA VAL A 72 -16.43 -9.00 6.76
C VAL A 72 -15.87 -7.94 7.70
N VAL A 73 -14.58 -7.66 7.58
CA VAL A 73 -13.88 -6.69 8.41
C VAL A 73 -13.02 -5.76 7.57
N TYR A 74 -12.92 -4.51 8.02
CA TYR A 74 -12.03 -3.51 7.48
C TYR A 74 -10.77 -3.47 8.31
N VAL A 75 -9.63 -3.69 7.65
CA VAL A 75 -8.36 -3.88 8.35
C VAL A 75 -7.33 -2.88 7.85
N GLN A 76 -6.69 -2.22 8.81
CA GLN A 76 -5.46 -1.49 8.58
C GLN A 76 -4.28 -2.45 8.72
N LEU A 77 -3.38 -2.46 7.75
CA LEU A 77 -2.14 -3.25 7.77
C LEU A 77 -0.98 -2.46 7.17
N VAL A 78 0.25 -2.90 7.43
CA VAL A 78 1.45 -2.31 6.84
C VAL A 78 2.15 -3.34 5.96
N HIS A 79 2.44 -2.97 4.72
CA HIS A 79 3.22 -3.78 3.78
C HIS A 79 4.19 -2.89 3.01
N MET A 80 5.45 -3.32 2.87
CA MET A 80 6.51 -2.57 2.20
C MET A 80 6.67 -1.10 2.64
N GLY A 81 6.33 -0.78 3.90
CA GLY A 81 6.42 0.58 4.44
C GLY A 81 5.19 1.46 4.18
N PHE A 82 4.18 0.94 3.48
CA PHE A 82 2.91 1.63 3.22
C PHE A 82 1.81 1.13 4.15
N VAL A 83 0.96 2.05 4.59
CA VAL A 83 -0.27 1.72 5.30
C VAL A 83 -1.35 1.44 4.27
N HIS A 84 -1.95 0.26 4.35
CA HIS A 84 -3.09 -0.09 3.52
C HIS A 84 -4.32 -0.33 4.37
N HIS A 85 -5.46 -0.12 3.72
CA HIS A 85 -6.77 -0.46 4.25
C HIS A 85 -7.52 -1.35 3.27
N VAL A 86 -8.12 -2.42 3.78
CA VAL A 86 -8.76 -3.41 2.93
C VAL A 86 -9.92 -4.11 3.65
N TRP A 87 -11.02 -4.32 2.92
CA TRP A 87 -12.11 -5.18 3.37
C TRP A 87 -11.80 -6.63 3.06
N LEU A 88 -11.95 -7.51 4.05
CA LEU A 88 -11.66 -8.93 3.94
C LEU A 88 -12.71 -9.77 4.67
N PRO A 89 -13.01 -10.99 4.19
CA PRO A 89 -13.80 -11.94 4.95
C PRO A 89 -13.09 -12.35 6.24
N MET A 90 -13.88 -12.60 7.29
CA MET A 90 -13.38 -12.86 8.64
C MET A 90 -12.57 -14.17 8.75
N ASP A 91 -12.77 -15.12 7.83
CA ASP A 91 -11.99 -16.36 7.75
C ASP A 91 -10.49 -16.10 7.43
N ARG A 92 -10.17 -14.94 6.85
CA ARG A 92 -8.79 -14.50 6.57
C ARG A 92 -8.10 -13.92 7.80
N ILE A 93 -8.81 -13.78 8.91
CA ILE A 93 -8.37 -13.06 10.10
C ILE A 93 -8.14 -14.03 11.25
N LYS A 94 -7.01 -13.86 11.93
CA LYS A 94 -6.71 -14.60 13.17
C LYS A 94 -6.35 -13.61 14.27
N LYS A 95 -7.00 -13.74 15.44
CA LYS A 95 -6.71 -12.89 16.60
C LYS A 95 -5.22 -12.95 16.96
N ARG A 96 -4.58 -11.79 17.08
CA ARG A 96 -3.18 -11.68 17.51
C ARG A 96 -3.15 -11.32 18.99
N ALA A 97 -2.96 -12.33 19.83
CA ALA A 97 -2.68 -12.12 21.25
C ALA A 97 -1.17 -12.06 21.47
N LEU A 98 -0.69 -11.00 22.11
CA LEU A 98 0.64 -11.02 22.71
C LEU A 98 0.58 -11.93 23.95
N LYS A 99 1.61 -12.73 24.17
CA LYS A 99 1.74 -13.42 25.47
C LYS A 99 1.81 -12.35 26.55
N PRO A 100 1.09 -12.50 27.68
CA PRO A 100 1.24 -11.59 28.80
C PRO A 100 2.72 -11.51 29.16
N GLN A 101 3.29 -10.31 29.16
CA GLN A 101 4.63 -10.11 29.67
C GLN A 101 4.53 -10.33 31.18
N GLY A 102 4.99 -11.49 31.65
CA GLY A 102 5.08 -11.77 33.08
C GLY A 102 5.86 -10.63 33.73
N ARG A 103 5.22 -9.93 34.66
CA ARG A 103 5.86 -8.89 35.47
C ARG A 103 6.99 -9.57 36.24
N ARG A 104 8.24 -9.36 35.83
CA ARG A 104 9.41 -9.71 36.63
C ARG A 104 9.58 -8.69 37.74
#